data_AF-A0A0D0F5D6-F1
#
_entry.id   AF-A0A0D0F5D6-F1
#
_cell.length_a   1.000
_cell.length_b   1.000
_cell.length_c   1.000
_cell.angle_alpha   90.00
_cell.angle_beta   90.00
_cell.angle_gamma   90.00
#
_symmetry.space_group_name_H-M   'P 1'
#
loop_
_entity.id
_entity.type
_entity.pdbx_description
1 polymer ?
#
loop_
_entity_poly.entity_id
_entity_poly.type
_entity_poly.pdbx_seq_one_letter_code
_entity_poly.pdbx_strand_id
1 'polypeptide(L)'
;MPVSYFTTIDDLLAPPLHLVKVNRCNIENEQVLYCSLDEASAYWETKPKYGDIITVSRFVLKDGANSICSVIVPEPFSTENFSNPLRLVYSLIREFFVDVFTLKVDRSRPRDYIFSAMITSEQLFYPIQSVDNIEAIIYPSVQRSGFGDNIAIRNDIFLQKYNFVSAETRFILEEYPDHDPKSNEPTTDQVMASFYSYSYNPETGKISYNFKVDEIFGLFKTFQNPENPQTRIDNGPSIPKNIAFNMSDPEFVIPEYMDEFRHKSTVREDGTEANEDAESINTVIGVVGN
;
A
#
# COMPACT_ATOMS: atom_id res chain seq x y z
N MET A 1 3.86 19.34 -13.77
CA MET A 1 2.91 20.00 -12.86
C MET A 1 3.66 20.38 -11.60
N PRO A 2 3.26 21.41 -10.84
CA PRO A 2 3.86 21.65 -9.53
C PRO A 2 3.61 20.44 -8.64
N VAL A 3 4.66 19.92 -7.99
CA VAL A 3 4.56 18.83 -7.01
C VAL A 3 3.72 19.32 -5.84
N SER A 4 2.63 18.62 -5.53
CA SER A 4 1.70 18.89 -4.42
C SER A 4 1.46 17.62 -3.60
N TYR A 5 0.71 17.72 -2.52
CA TYR A 5 0.17 16.56 -1.80
C TYR A 5 -1.26 16.26 -2.26
N PHE A 6 -1.73 15.03 -2.04
CA PHE A 6 -3.08 14.63 -2.44
C PHE A 6 -4.15 15.18 -1.50
N THR A 7 -5.26 15.64 -2.08
CA THR A 7 -6.41 16.20 -1.34
C THR A 7 -7.72 15.51 -1.68
N THR A 8 -7.70 14.52 -2.57
CA THR A 8 -8.85 13.70 -2.92
C THR A 8 -8.50 12.23 -2.77
N ILE A 9 -9.48 11.44 -2.38
CA ILE A 9 -9.30 10.00 -2.21
C ILE A 9 -9.04 9.30 -3.53
N ASP A 10 -9.68 9.75 -4.62
CA ASP A 10 -9.55 9.14 -5.94
C ASP A 10 -8.10 9.15 -6.45
N ASP A 11 -7.35 10.20 -6.12
CA ASP A 11 -5.92 10.30 -6.47
C ASP A 11 -5.06 9.25 -5.73
N LEU A 12 -5.55 8.71 -4.61
CA LEU A 12 -4.88 7.67 -3.82
C LEU A 12 -5.26 6.24 -4.25
N LEU A 13 -6.34 6.07 -5.02
CA LEU A 13 -6.88 4.74 -5.31
C LEU A 13 -6.25 4.12 -6.56
N ALA A 14 -6.73 4.50 -7.73
CA ALA A 14 -6.28 3.95 -9.01
C ALA A 14 -6.15 5.05 -10.05
N PRO A 15 -5.21 4.93 -11.01
CA PRO A 15 -5.08 5.89 -12.09
C PRO A 15 -6.41 6.00 -12.86
N PRO A 16 -6.76 7.19 -13.40
CA PRO A 16 -7.91 7.34 -14.29
C PRO A 16 -7.92 6.27 -15.39
N LEU A 17 -9.11 5.76 -15.74
CA LEU A 17 -9.29 4.60 -16.63
C LEU A 17 -8.44 4.64 -17.91
N HIS A 18 -8.35 5.81 -18.55
CA HIS A 18 -7.60 6.02 -19.80
C HIS A 18 -6.07 6.02 -19.63
N LEU A 19 -5.56 6.08 -18.40
CA LEU A 19 -4.14 5.99 -18.06
C LEU A 19 -3.74 4.60 -17.55
N VAL A 20 -4.73 3.71 -17.35
CA VAL A 20 -4.49 2.34 -16.90
C VAL A 20 -3.81 1.56 -18.01
N LYS A 21 -2.58 1.11 -17.75
CA LYS A 21 -1.79 0.23 -18.61
C LYS A 21 -1.84 -1.19 -18.09
N VAL A 22 -1.46 -2.15 -18.94
CA VAL A 22 -1.24 -3.54 -18.52
C VAL A 22 -0.20 -3.59 -17.41
N ASN A 23 -0.55 -4.24 -16.30
CA ASN A 23 0.33 -4.49 -15.17
C ASN A 23 -0.02 -5.87 -14.57
N ARG A 24 0.61 -6.26 -13.45
CA ARG A 24 0.54 -7.63 -12.95
C ARG A 24 -0.89 -8.15 -12.75
N CYS A 25 -1.80 -7.28 -12.30
CA CYS A 25 -3.16 -7.64 -11.89
C CYS A 25 -4.25 -6.93 -12.71
N ASN A 26 -3.94 -6.34 -13.87
CA ASN A 26 -4.95 -5.70 -14.71
C ASN A 26 -4.50 -5.59 -16.17
N ILE A 27 -5.46 -5.57 -17.09
CA ILE A 27 -5.23 -5.13 -18.47
C ILE A 27 -5.64 -3.66 -18.66
N GLU A 28 -5.54 -3.14 -19.89
CA GLU A 28 -5.94 -1.76 -20.20
C GLU A 28 -7.44 -1.55 -19.92
N ASN A 29 -7.79 -0.40 -19.35
CA ASN A 29 -9.16 -0.04 -18.94
C ASN A 29 -9.75 -0.90 -17.81
N GLU A 30 -8.91 -1.54 -16.99
CA GLU A 30 -9.34 -2.23 -15.76
C GLU A 30 -8.69 -1.59 -14.53
N GLN A 31 -9.45 -0.77 -13.81
CA GLN A 31 -8.93 -0.11 -12.61
C GLN A 31 -8.84 -1.08 -11.43
N VAL A 32 -7.62 -1.29 -10.98
CA VAL A 32 -7.29 -2.06 -9.79
C VAL A 32 -6.46 -1.19 -8.86
N LEU A 33 -6.85 -1.16 -7.59
CA LEU A 33 -6.08 -0.56 -6.52
C LEU A 33 -4.98 -1.55 -6.11
N TYR A 34 -3.73 -1.10 -6.22
CA TYR A 34 -2.56 -1.83 -5.75
C TYR A 34 -2.21 -1.38 -4.33
N CYS A 35 -2.24 -2.31 -3.39
CA CYS A 35 -1.84 -2.10 -2.01
C CYS A 35 -0.89 -3.21 -1.54
N SER A 36 -0.33 -3.02 -0.36
CA SER A 36 0.31 -4.08 0.42
C SER A 36 -0.40 -4.26 1.76
N LEU A 37 -0.17 -5.40 2.41
CA LEU A 37 -0.73 -5.69 3.74
C LEU A 37 0.08 -5.06 4.87
N ASP A 38 1.33 -4.68 4.59
CA ASP A 38 2.23 -4.01 5.53
C ASP A 38 2.96 -2.86 4.83
N GLU A 39 3.42 -1.91 5.64
CA GLU A 39 4.04 -0.69 5.14
C GLU A 39 5.38 -0.97 4.46
N ALA A 40 6.18 -1.90 4.99
CA ALA A 40 7.48 -2.24 4.42
C ALA A 40 7.33 -2.79 3.00
N SER A 41 6.36 -3.68 2.77
CA SER A 41 6.01 -4.17 1.43
C SER A 41 5.63 -3.04 0.47
N ALA A 42 4.80 -2.08 0.91
CA ALA A 42 4.40 -0.97 0.06
C ALA A 42 5.59 -0.06 -0.31
N TYR A 43 6.53 0.14 0.61
CA TYR A 43 7.79 0.84 0.36
C TYR A 43 8.69 0.10 -0.63
N TRP A 44 8.84 -1.21 -0.48
CA TRP A 44 9.68 -2.02 -1.38
C TRP A 44 9.14 -2.08 -2.81
N GLU A 45 7.81 -2.00 -2.99
CA GLU A 45 7.20 -1.94 -4.32
C GLU A 45 7.41 -0.59 -5.03
N THR A 46 7.39 0.49 -4.25
CA THR A 46 7.54 1.85 -4.77
C THR A 46 9.00 2.26 -4.96
N LYS A 47 9.91 1.77 -4.09
CA LYS A 47 11.34 2.10 -4.07
C LYS A 47 11.60 3.60 -4.15
N PRO A 48 11.05 4.38 -3.19
CA PRO A 48 11.26 5.82 -3.18
C PRO A 48 12.76 6.16 -3.10
N LYS A 49 13.12 7.29 -3.68
CA LYS A 49 14.48 7.82 -3.74
C LYS A 49 14.58 9.16 -3.04
N TYR A 50 15.81 9.61 -2.80
CA TYR A 50 16.07 10.96 -2.31
C TYR A 50 15.32 12.01 -3.14
N GLY A 51 14.60 12.89 -2.47
CA GLY A 51 13.84 13.96 -3.11
C GLY A 51 12.43 13.56 -3.55
N ASP A 52 12.07 12.28 -3.49
CA ASP A 52 10.70 11.86 -3.73
C ASP A 52 9.77 12.37 -2.61
N ILE A 53 8.54 12.68 -2.99
CA ILE A 53 7.44 12.96 -2.07
C ILE A 53 6.38 11.90 -2.32
N ILE A 54 6.13 11.06 -1.32
CA ILE A 54 5.16 9.98 -1.41
C ILE A 54 4.03 10.19 -0.43
N THR A 55 2.87 9.63 -0.72
CA THR A 55 1.75 9.56 0.20
C THR A 55 1.45 8.13 0.55
N VAL A 56 1.47 7.82 1.85
CA VAL A 56 1.07 6.55 2.43
C VAL A 56 -0.38 6.67 2.87
N SER A 57 -1.27 5.94 2.22
CA SER A 57 -2.68 5.88 2.56
C SER A 57 -3.00 4.57 3.29
N ARG A 58 -3.71 4.67 4.41
CA ARG A 58 -4.14 3.50 5.19
C ARG A 58 -5.64 3.37 5.14
N PHE A 59 -6.11 2.14 4.98
CA PHE A 59 -7.52 1.79 4.97
C PHE A 59 -7.77 0.57 5.83
N VAL A 60 -8.95 0.52 6.44
CA VAL A 60 -9.40 -0.63 7.24
C VAL A 60 -10.70 -1.18 6.66
N LEU A 61 -10.85 -2.50 6.64
CA LEU A 61 -12.12 -3.15 6.29
C LEU A 61 -13.23 -2.68 7.25
N LYS A 62 -14.41 -2.35 6.71
CA LYS A 62 -15.59 -1.96 7.49
C LYS A 62 -16.09 -3.12 8.33
N ASP A 63 -16.71 -2.81 9.47
CA ASP A 63 -17.30 -3.81 10.35
C ASP A 63 -18.32 -4.68 9.61
N GLY A 64 -18.14 -6.01 9.72
CA GLY A 64 -19.00 -6.99 9.07
C GLY A 64 -18.85 -7.09 7.55
N ALA A 65 -18.02 -6.26 6.92
CA ALA A 65 -17.65 -6.44 5.52
C ALA A 65 -16.70 -7.63 5.38
N ASN A 66 -16.81 -8.35 4.26
CA ASN A 66 -15.89 -9.40 3.86
C ASN A 66 -15.48 -9.13 2.41
N SER A 67 -14.26 -9.51 2.04
CA SER A 67 -13.85 -9.53 0.64
C SER A 67 -13.45 -10.93 0.20
N ILE A 68 -13.92 -11.34 -0.97
CA ILE A 68 -13.59 -12.66 -1.53
C ILE A 68 -12.28 -12.52 -2.29
N CYS A 69 -11.26 -13.19 -1.77
CA CYS A 69 -9.90 -13.06 -2.28
C CYS A 69 -9.39 -14.36 -2.89
N SER A 70 -8.78 -14.26 -4.06
CA SER A 70 -7.91 -15.31 -4.59
C SER A 70 -6.53 -15.16 -3.98
N VAL A 71 -5.98 -16.23 -3.42
CA VAL A 71 -4.66 -16.19 -2.75
C VAL A 71 -3.67 -16.98 -3.58
N ILE A 72 -2.69 -16.28 -4.14
CA ILE A 72 -1.65 -16.84 -5.00
C ILE A 72 -0.33 -16.67 -4.26
N VAL A 73 -0.04 -17.53 -3.29
CA VAL A 73 1.21 -17.48 -2.52
C VAL A 73 1.97 -18.81 -2.58
N PRO A 74 3.31 -18.79 -2.48
CA PRO A 74 4.09 -20.01 -2.32
C PRO A 74 3.69 -20.70 -1.02
N GLU A 75 3.33 -21.97 -1.10
CA GLU A 75 3.17 -22.87 0.04
C GLU A 75 3.93 -24.14 -0.33
N PRO A 76 4.61 -24.79 0.63
CA PRO A 76 5.41 -25.98 0.36
C PRO A 76 4.57 -27.08 -0.29
N PHE A 77 5.00 -27.51 -1.46
CA PHE A 77 4.44 -28.67 -2.15
C PHE A 77 4.70 -29.93 -1.33
N SER A 78 3.64 -30.64 -0.95
CA SER A 78 3.76 -31.95 -0.29
C SER A 78 3.20 -33.05 -1.18
N THR A 79 4.07 -33.97 -1.59
CA THR A 79 3.73 -35.16 -2.38
C THR A 79 2.84 -36.16 -1.63
N GLU A 80 2.73 -36.04 -0.30
CA GLU A 80 2.06 -37.03 0.55
C GLU A 80 0.52 -37.00 0.41
N ASN A 81 -0.04 -36.01 -0.29
CA ASN A 81 -1.49 -35.77 -0.39
C ASN A 81 -2.14 -36.12 -1.74
N PHE A 82 -1.42 -36.75 -2.69
CA PHE A 82 -1.87 -36.93 -4.08
C PHE A 82 -2.55 -38.26 -4.40
N SER A 83 -3.24 -38.89 -3.45
CA SER A 83 -4.17 -39.98 -3.80
C SER A 83 -5.35 -39.51 -4.68
N ASN A 84 -5.62 -38.20 -4.71
CA ASN A 84 -6.69 -37.59 -5.51
C ASN A 84 -6.12 -36.81 -6.72
N PRO A 85 -6.43 -37.21 -7.97
CA PRO A 85 -5.98 -36.52 -9.19
C PRO A 85 -6.34 -35.03 -9.28
N LEU A 86 -7.48 -34.61 -8.73
CA LEU A 86 -7.89 -33.20 -8.76
C LEU A 86 -7.02 -32.33 -7.86
N ARG A 87 -6.52 -32.87 -6.75
CA ARG A 87 -5.57 -32.16 -5.88
C ARG A 87 -4.23 -31.95 -6.57
N LEU A 88 -3.79 -32.93 -7.36
CA LEU A 88 -2.57 -32.80 -8.16
C LEU A 88 -2.73 -31.69 -9.20
N VAL A 89 -3.81 -31.72 -9.98
CA VAL A 89 -4.08 -30.67 -10.98
C VAL A 89 -4.18 -29.29 -10.33
N TYR A 90 -4.90 -29.17 -9.20
CA TYR A 90 -4.97 -27.92 -8.45
C TYR A 90 -3.59 -27.41 -8.02
N SER A 91 -2.73 -28.30 -7.52
CA SER A 91 -1.38 -27.92 -7.07
C SER A 91 -0.51 -27.45 -8.24
N LEU A 92 -0.59 -28.11 -9.40
CA LEU A 92 0.12 -27.69 -10.61
C LEU A 92 -0.37 -26.33 -11.13
N ILE A 93 -1.69 -26.07 -11.09
CA ILE A 93 -2.25 -24.76 -11.47
C ILE A 93 -1.76 -23.68 -10.50
N ARG A 94 -1.76 -23.96 -9.20
CA ARG A 94 -1.29 -23.02 -8.19
C ARG A 94 0.20 -22.70 -8.34
N GLU A 95 1.04 -23.71 -8.56
CA GLU A 95 2.47 -23.50 -8.86
C GLU A 95 2.67 -22.65 -10.11
N PHE A 96 1.93 -22.94 -11.18
CA PHE A 96 1.95 -22.12 -12.39
C PHE A 96 1.56 -20.65 -12.11
N PHE A 97 0.54 -20.41 -11.29
CA PHE A 97 0.17 -19.05 -10.89
C PHE A 97 1.29 -18.40 -10.09
N VAL A 98 1.88 -19.08 -9.10
CA VAL A 98 3.01 -18.54 -8.34
C VAL A 98 4.17 -18.18 -9.27
N ASP A 99 4.52 -19.05 -10.22
CA ASP A 99 5.58 -18.78 -11.21
C ASP A 99 5.26 -17.51 -12.00
N VAL A 100 4.06 -17.43 -12.57
CA VAL A 100 3.61 -16.27 -13.37
C VAL A 100 3.63 -14.98 -12.55
N PHE A 101 3.16 -15.01 -11.30
CA PHE A 101 3.13 -13.84 -10.43
C PHE A 101 4.49 -13.48 -9.83
N THR A 102 5.47 -14.40 -9.85
CA THR A 102 6.84 -14.13 -9.38
C THR A 102 7.83 -13.81 -10.50
N LEU A 103 7.41 -13.86 -11.77
CA LEU A 103 8.24 -13.45 -12.90
C LEU A 103 8.79 -12.03 -12.69
N LYS A 104 10.12 -11.93 -12.81
CA LYS A 104 10.84 -10.66 -12.86
C LYS A 104 10.61 -10.03 -14.23
N VAL A 105 9.77 -9.01 -14.25
CA VAL A 105 9.40 -8.28 -15.45
C VAL A 105 10.13 -6.95 -15.49
N ASP A 106 10.67 -6.60 -16.66
CA ASP A 106 11.14 -5.25 -16.93
C ASP A 106 9.94 -4.32 -17.14
N ARG A 107 9.86 -3.22 -16.37
CA ARG A 107 8.79 -2.22 -16.48
C ARG A 107 8.71 -1.59 -17.88
N SER A 108 9.80 -1.61 -18.65
CA SER A 108 9.81 -1.17 -20.06
C SER A 108 9.10 -2.13 -21.02
N ARG A 109 8.78 -3.35 -20.56
CA ARG A 109 8.16 -4.44 -21.32
C ARG A 109 6.85 -4.90 -20.67
N PRO A 110 5.79 -4.07 -20.66
CA PRO A 110 4.53 -4.38 -19.99
C PRO A 110 3.84 -5.64 -20.51
N ARG A 111 4.14 -6.08 -21.74
CA ARG A 111 3.64 -7.35 -22.30
C ARG A 111 4.11 -8.59 -21.55
N ASP A 112 5.20 -8.51 -20.79
CA ASP A 112 5.67 -9.64 -20.00
C ASP A 112 4.73 -9.92 -18.81
N TYR A 113 3.83 -8.99 -18.46
CA TYR A 113 2.75 -9.22 -17.48
C TYR A 113 1.53 -9.94 -18.07
N ILE A 114 1.50 -10.25 -19.38
CA ILE A 114 0.26 -10.69 -20.05
C ILE A 114 -0.43 -11.88 -19.37
N PHE A 115 0.34 -12.86 -18.89
CA PHE A 115 -0.23 -14.03 -18.24
C PHE A 115 -0.86 -13.69 -16.88
N SER A 116 -0.16 -12.95 -16.02
CA SER A 116 -0.71 -12.56 -14.72
C SER A 116 -1.91 -11.62 -14.91
N ALA A 117 -1.79 -10.66 -15.82
CA ALA A 117 -2.84 -9.69 -16.14
C ALA A 117 -4.12 -10.37 -16.64
N MET A 118 -4.00 -11.32 -17.58
CA MET A 118 -5.16 -12.04 -18.12
C MET A 118 -5.80 -12.94 -17.06
N ILE A 119 -4.99 -13.68 -16.28
CA ILE A 119 -5.53 -14.53 -15.19
C ILE A 119 -6.29 -13.66 -14.19
N THR A 120 -5.76 -12.50 -13.82
CA THR A 120 -6.43 -11.59 -12.90
C THR A 120 -7.66 -10.95 -13.52
N SER A 121 -7.61 -10.53 -14.79
CA SER A 121 -8.76 -9.95 -15.50
C SER A 121 -9.97 -10.90 -15.46
N GLU A 122 -9.76 -12.17 -15.77
CA GLU A 122 -10.80 -13.21 -15.73
C GLU A 122 -11.31 -13.50 -14.30
N GLN A 123 -10.52 -13.23 -13.26
CA GLN A 123 -10.92 -13.41 -11.86
C GLN A 123 -11.62 -12.17 -11.28
N LEU A 124 -11.15 -10.96 -11.57
CA LEU A 124 -11.72 -9.74 -10.98
C LEU A 124 -12.91 -9.22 -11.79
N PHE A 125 -12.80 -9.25 -13.12
CA PHE A 125 -13.73 -8.58 -14.03
C PHE A 125 -14.65 -9.58 -14.74
N TYR A 126 -15.20 -10.54 -13.97
CA TYR A 126 -16.19 -11.49 -14.48
C TYR A 126 -17.32 -10.79 -15.24
N PRO A 127 -17.66 -11.25 -16.47
CA PRO A 127 -18.74 -10.65 -17.24
C PRO A 127 -20.13 -10.89 -16.61
N ILE A 128 -20.26 -11.92 -15.76
CA ILE A 128 -21.49 -12.25 -15.03
C ILE A 128 -21.20 -12.07 -13.53
N GLN A 129 -21.94 -11.15 -12.90
CA GLN A 129 -21.76 -10.89 -11.48
C GLN A 129 -22.44 -11.95 -10.61
N SER A 130 -21.70 -12.45 -9.62
CA SER A 130 -22.17 -13.30 -8.53
C SER A 130 -21.80 -12.69 -7.18
N VAL A 131 -22.52 -13.07 -6.13
CA VAL A 131 -22.17 -12.75 -4.73
C VAL A 131 -20.82 -13.35 -4.33
N ASP A 132 -20.39 -14.40 -5.04
CA ASP A 132 -19.14 -15.12 -4.81
C ASP A 132 -18.01 -14.68 -5.76
N ASN A 133 -18.16 -13.55 -6.46
CA ASN A 133 -17.12 -13.06 -7.35
C ASN A 133 -15.86 -12.73 -6.57
N ILE A 134 -14.71 -13.00 -7.18
CA ILE A 134 -13.42 -12.58 -6.64
C ILE A 134 -13.31 -11.06 -6.78
N GLU A 135 -12.90 -10.42 -5.69
CA GLU A 135 -12.86 -8.98 -5.52
C GLU A 135 -11.45 -8.45 -5.31
N ALA A 136 -10.58 -9.33 -4.83
CA ALA A 136 -9.18 -9.06 -4.59
C ALA A 136 -8.30 -10.27 -4.96
N ILE A 137 -7.06 -10.00 -5.31
CA ILE A 137 -6.00 -10.99 -5.48
C ILE A 137 -4.88 -10.68 -4.50
N ILE A 138 -4.51 -11.62 -3.64
CA ILE A 138 -3.28 -11.58 -2.86
C ILE A 138 -2.20 -12.33 -3.63
N TYR A 139 -1.02 -11.71 -3.77
CA TYR A 139 0.09 -12.24 -4.56
C TYR A 139 1.45 -11.82 -3.98
N PRO A 140 2.52 -12.60 -4.19
CA PRO A 140 3.82 -12.34 -3.58
C PRO A 140 4.46 -11.05 -4.09
N SER A 141 5.17 -10.35 -3.20
CA SER A 141 6.06 -9.27 -3.60
C SER A 141 7.29 -9.80 -4.31
N VAL A 142 7.43 -9.46 -5.60
CA VAL A 142 8.67 -9.76 -6.35
C VAL A 142 9.83 -8.90 -5.87
N GLN A 143 9.55 -7.67 -5.40
CA GLN A 143 10.59 -6.74 -4.96
C GLN A 143 11.22 -7.16 -3.64
N ARG A 144 10.47 -7.82 -2.75
CA ARG A 144 10.98 -8.42 -1.52
C ARG A 144 11.39 -9.88 -1.67
N SER A 145 11.67 -10.34 -2.89
CA SER A 145 12.07 -11.74 -3.14
C SER A 145 11.09 -12.78 -2.59
N GLY A 146 9.78 -12.48 -2.62
CA GLY A 146 8.71 -13.33 -2.11
C GLY A 146 8.39 -13.17 -0.62
N PHE A 147 9.04 -12.24 0.09
CA PHE A 147 8.72 -11.92 1.49
C PHE A 147 7.68 -10.79 1.55
N GLY A 148 6.52 -11.07 2.13
CA GLY A 148 5.42 -10.11 2.16
C GLY A 148 4.52 -10.20 0.93
N ASP A 149 3.27 -9.81 1.15
CA ASP A 149 2.18 -10.00 0.21
C ASP A 149 1.65 -8.65 -0.26
N ASN A 150 1.41 -8.56 -1.56
CA ASN A 150 0.66 -7.47 -2.15
C ASN A 150 -0.80 -7.89 -2.33
N ILE A 151 -1.68 -6.91 -2.39
CA ILE A 151 -3.08 -7.10 -2.68
C ILE A 151 -3.51 -6.17 -3.81
N ALA A 152 -4.23 -6.73 -4.77
CA ALA A 152 -4.82 -6.04 -5.88
C ALA A 152 -6.35 -6.11 -5.72
N ILE A 153 -7.01 -4.98 -5.51
CA ILE A 153 -8.45 -4.92 -5.21
C ILE A 153 -9.17 -4.16 -6.32
N ARG A 154 -10.35 -4.62 -6.72
CA ARG A 154 -11.21 -3.87 -7.63
C ARG A 154 -11.51 -2.46 -7.10
N ASN A 155 -11.21 -1.46 -7.92
CA ASN A 155 -11.33 -0.07 -7.51
C ASN A 155 -12.80 0.36 -7.24
N ASP A 156 -13.73 -0.13 -8.06
CA ASP A 156 -15.15 0.27 -8.03
C ASP A 156 -15.89 -0.16 -6.75
N ILE A 157 -15.40 -1.18 -6.06
CA ILE A 157 -15.98 -1.70 -4.81
C ILE A 157 -15.20 -1.30 -3.57
N PHE A 158 -14.01 -0.73 -3.72
CA PHE A 158 -13.06 -0.57 -2.61
C PHE A 158 -13.64 0.27 -1.47
N LEU A 159 -14.08 1.50 -1.75
CA LEU A 159 -14.66 2.39 -0.74
C LEU A 159 -16.03 1.92 -0.21
N GLN A 160 -16.64 0.91 -0.85
CA GLN A 160 -17.85 0.27 -0.31
C GLN A 160 -17.49 -0.63 0.87
N LYS A 161 -16.30 -1.24 0.87
CA LYS A 161 -15.85 -2.22 1.86
C LYS A 161 -14.82 -1.70 2.84
N TYR A 162 -14.05 -0.67 2.46
CA TYR A 162 -12.99 -0.13 3.28
C TYR A 162 -13.30 1.30 3.73
N ASN A 163 -12.92 1.61 4.96
CA ASN A 163 -12.89 2.95 5.52
C ASN A 163 -11.49 3.54 5.33
N PHE A 164 -11.45 4.81 4.91
CA PHE A 164 -10.22 5.59 4.94
C PHE A 164 -9.80 5.82 6.39
N VAL A 165 -8.52 5.57 6.69
CA VAL A 165 -7.94 5.82 8.01
C VAL A 165 -7.12 7.09 7.96
N SER A 166 -6.11 7.16 7.10
CA SER A 166 -5.20 8.30 7.03
C SER A 166 -4.53 8.43 5.67
N ALA A 167 -4.08 9.65 5.37
CA ALA A 167 -3.13 9.94 4.31
C ALA A 167 -1.93 10.68 4.91
N GLU A 168 -0.76 10.09 4.80
CA GLU A 168 0.50 10.63 5.31
C GLU A 168 1.44 10.97 4.15
N THR A 169 1.74 12.26 3.97
CA THR A 169 2.73 12.72 3.00
C THR A 169 4.11 12.69 3.62
N ARG A 170 5.05 12.03 2.97
CA ARG A 170 6.42 11.78 3.45
C ARG A 170 7.44 12.31 2.46
N PHE A 171 8.50 12.87 3.03
CA PHE A 171 9.63 13.46 2.30
C PHE A 171 10.85 12.57 2.50
N ILE A 172 11.35 12.01 1.40
CA ILE A 172 12.36 10.96 1.43
C ILE A 172 13.77 11.57 1.42
N LEU A 173 14.63 11.05 2.31
CA LEU A 173 15.97 11.56 2.61
C LEU A 173 17.10 10.61 2.22
N GLU A 174 16.86 9.31 2.22
CA GLU A 174 17.90 8.33 1.88
C GLU A 174 17.36 7.33 0.86
N GLU A 175 18.21 6.98 -0.10
CA GLU A 175 17.92 5.88 -1.02
C GLU A 175 18.04 4.54 -0.29
N TYR A 176 17.43 3.50 -0.87
CA TYR A 176 17.30 2.16 -0.29
C TYR A 176 18.44 1.15 -0.55
N PRO A 177 19.62 1.46 -1.13
CA PRO A 177 20.36 0.47 -1.90
C PRO A 177 20.92 -0.73 -1.12
N ASP A 178 20.96 -0.69 0.23
CA ASP A 178 21.63 -1.71 1.05
C ASP A 178 20.75 -2.41 2.11
N HIS A 179 19.42 -2.28 2.06
CA HIS A 179 18.54 -2.93 3.05
C HIS A 179 18.25 -4.40 2.73
N ASP A 180 18.13 -5.25 3.77
CA ASP A 180 17.67 -6.63 3.64
C ASP A 180 16.18 -6.63 3.23
N PRO A 181 15.80 -7.17 2.06
CA PRO A 181 14.41 -7.27 1.61
C PRO A 181 13.51 -8.07 2.56
N LYS A 182 14.09 -8.87 3.46
CA LYS A 182 13.36 -9.61 4.49
C LYS A 182 13.06 -8.80 5.74
N SER A 183 13.68 -7.63 5.91
CA SER A 183 13.45 -6.78 7.08
C SER A 183 12.14 -5.99 6.95
N ASN A 184 11.46 -5.82 8.08
CA ASN A 184 10.29 -4.94 8.25
C ASN A 184 10.66 -3.53 8.75
N GLU A 185 11.92 -3.30 9.13
CA GLU A 185 12.42 -2.03 9.64
C GLU A 185 12.50 -0.83 8.66
N PRO A 186 12.49 -0.97 7.32
CA PRO A 186 13.08 0.06 6.48
C PRO A 186 12.17 1.28 6.18
N THR A 187 11.20 1.61 7.04
CA THR A 187 10.17 2.62 6.74
C THR A 187 10.34 3.97 7.43
N THR A 188 10.97 4.03 8.62
CA THR A 188 11.10 5.30 9.37
C THR A 188 12.46 5.96 9.21
N ASP A 189 13.50 5.18 8.92
CA ASP A 189 14.88 5.67 8.90
C ASP A 189 15.16 6.65 7.74
N GLN A 190 14.37 6.53 6.68
CA GLN A 190 14.57 7.21 5.39
C GLN A 190 13.68 8.44 5.21
N VAL A 191 12.79 8.70 6.17
CA VAL A 191 11.83 9.80 6.11
C VAL A 191 12.41 10.99 6.87
N MET A 192 12.67 12.10 6.16
CA MET A 192 13.11 13.35 6.79
C MET A 192 12.02 13.89 7.71
N ALA A 193 10.84 14.06 7.14
CA ALA A 193 9.67 14.57 7.81
C ALA A 193 8.40 14.08 7.11
N SER A 194 7.30 14.10 7.84
CA SER A 194 5.98 13.80 7.31
C SER A 194 4.92 14.68 7.91
N PHE A 195 3.80 14.77 7.22
CA PHE A 195 2.55 15.25 7.80
C PHE A 195 1.41 14.36 7.37
N TYR A 196 0.40 14.23 8.20
CA TYR A 196 -0.74 13.35 7.94
C TYR A 196 -2.07 14.01 8.26
N SER A 197 -3.13 13.46 7.68
CA SER A 197 -4.51 13.80 8.02
C SER A 197 -5.37 12.56 8.18
N TYR A 198 -6.25 12.62 9.19
CA TYR A 198 -7.37 11.70 9.39
C TYR A 198 -8.71 12.29 8.90
N SER A 199 -8.72 13.56 8.48
CA SER A 199 -9.93 14.29 8.12
C SER A 199 -10.35 13.95 6.69
N TYR A 200 -11.44 13.20 6.55
CA TYR A 200 -11.94 12.71 5.25
C TYR A 200 -13.45 12.82 5.15
N ASN A 201 -13.94 13.55 4.14
CA ASN A 201 -15.35 13.67 3.84
C ASN A 201 -15.78 12.58 2.83
N PRO A 202 -16.57 11.56 3.24
CA PRO A 202 -16.96 10.46 2.37
C PRO A 202 -17.96 10.84 1.27
N GLU A 203 -18.70 11.93 1.41
CA GLU A 203 -19.65 12.40 0.39
C GLU A 203 -18.94 13.07 -0.78
N THR A 204 -17.85 13.78 -0.49
CA THR A 204 -17.09 14.55 -1.49
C THR A 204 -15.78 13.88 -1.90
N GLY A 205 -15.36 12.82 -1.18
CA GLY A 205 -14.06 12.19 -1.38
C GLY A 205 -12.87 13.05 -0.94
N LYS A 206 -13.11 14.18 -0.27
CA LYS A 206 -12.05 15.16 0.05
C LYS A 206 -11.30 14.80 1.33
N ILE A 207 -9.97 14.86 1.25
CA ILE A 207 -9.05 14.82 2.39
C ILE A 207 -8.74 16.26 2.78
N SER A 208 -9.09 16.62 4.01
CA SER A 208 -8.92 17.97 4.53
C SER A 208 -7.66 18.06 5.38
N TYR A 209 -7.02 19.22 5.36
CA TYR A 209 -5.82 19.50 6.13
C TYR A 209 -5.95 20.83 6.86
N ASN A 210 -5.18 20.99 7.93
CA ASN A 210 -5.02 22.26 8.63
C ASN A 210 -4.54 23.36 7.65
N PHE A 211 -5.00 24.60 7.83
CA PHE A 211 -4.64 25.73 6.97
C PHE A 211 -3.13 26.01 6.84
N LYS A 212 -2.30 25.48 7.77
CA LYS A 212 -0.83 25.59 7.72
C LYS A 212 -0.14 24.52 6.88
N VAL A 213 -0.87 23.55 6.32
CA VAL A 213 -0.26 22.43 5.58
C VAL A 213 0.62 22.90 4.42
N ASP A 214 0.23 23.97 3.73
CA ASP A 214 0.99 24.51 2.60
C ASP A 214 2.32 25.13 3.06
N GLU A 215 2.34 25.77 4.23
CA GLU A 215 3.56 26.31 4.84
C GLU A 215 4.53 25.18 5.20
N ILE A 216 4.00 24.09 5.78
CA ILE A 216 4.76 22.91 6.19
C ILE A 216 5.30 22.15 4.97
N PHE A 217 4.46 21.96 3.95
CA PHE A 217 4.86 21.35 2.68
C PHE A 217 5.98 22.17 2.03
N GLY A 218 5.82 23.50 1.96
CA GLY A 218 6.85 24.40 1.46
C GLY A 218 8.15 24.29 2.24
N LEU A 219 8.09 24.29 3.57
CA LEU A 219 9.25 24.14 4.45
C LEU A 219 9.99 22.82 4.18
N PHE A 220 9.30 21.68 4.19
CA PHE A 220 9.94 20.39 3.96
C PHE A 220 10.54 20.27 2.57
N LYS A 221 9.91 20.85 1.56
CA LYS A 221 10.48 20.90 0.21
C LYS A 221 11.82 21.64 0.17
N THR A 222 12.00 22.70 0.97
CA THR A 222 13.29 23.41 1.03
C THR A 222 14.42 22.57 1.62
N PHE A 223 14.09 21.56 2.41
CA PHE A 223 15.06 20.66 3.02
C PHE A 223 15.51 19.52 2.08
N GLN A 224 14.75 19.22 1.02
CA GLN A 224 15.14 18.27 -0.03
C GLN A 224 16.04 18.92 -1.12
N ASN A 225 16.94 19.83 -0.73
CA ASN A 225 17.83 20.48 -1.68
C ASN A 225 18.96 19.53 -2.14
N PRO A 226 19.01 19.12 -3.42
CA PRO A 226 20.04 18.19 -3.90
C PRO A 226 21.45 18.77 -3.87
N GLU A 227 21.61 20.10 -3.86
CA GLU A 227 22.92 20.75 -3.75
C GLU A 227 23.46 20.75 -2.32
N ASN A 228 22.59 20.58 -1.33
CA ASN A 228 22.94 20.51 0.08
C ASN A 228 22.06 19.47 0.78
N PRO A 229 22.26 18.17 0.48
CA PRO A 229 21.42 17.12 1.02
C PRO A 229 21.57 17.09 2.54
N GLN A 230 20.45 17.03 3.25
CA GLN A 230 20.51 16.89 4.69
C GLN A 230 21.08 15.53 5.06
N THR A 231 22.07 15.52 5.93
CA THR A 231 22.58 14.31 6.57
C THR A 231 21.89 14.11 7.91
N ARG A 232 21.37 12.91 8.12
CA ARG A 232 20.79 12.51 9.38
C ARG A 232 21.88 12.31 10.43
N ILE A 233 21.63 12.78 11.65
CA ILE A 233 22.47 12.48 12.80
C ILE A 233 21.74 11.41 13.59
N ASP A 234 22.31 10.21 13.64
CA ASP A 234 21.80 9.14 14.49
C ASP A 234 22.01 9.54 15.96
N ASN A 235 20.90 9.86 16.63
CA ASN A 235 20.90 10.23 18.04
C ASN A 235 20.56 9.04 18.95
N GLY A 236 20.62 7.82 18.42
CA GLY A 236 20.35 6.58 19.15
C GLY A 236 18.90 6.10 19.04
N PRO A 237 18.62 4.88 19.53
CA PRO A 237 17.36 4.16 19.27
C PRO A 237 16.14 4.79 19.93
N SER A 238 16.32 5.64 20.95
CA SER A 238 15.24 6.24 21.72
C SER A 238 14.67 7.53 21.12
N ILE A 239 15.28 8.07 20.06
CA ILE A 239 14.83 9.31 19.44
C ILE A 239 14.03 8.98 18.18
N PRO A 240 12.78 9.46 18.05
CA PRO A 240 11.96 9.25 16.87
C PRO A 240 12.74 9.64 15.61
N LYS A 241 12.73 8.71 14.67
CA LYS A 241 13.59 8.82 13.51
C LYS A 241 13.06 9.79 12.44
N ASN A 242 11.75 10.05 12.50
CA ASN A 242 11.01 10.97 11.65
C ASN A 242 10.36 12.09 12.47
N ILE A 243 10.24 13.28 11.88
CA ILE A 243 9.41 14.36 12.42
C ILE A 243 8.04 14.29 11.74
N ALA A 244 7.00 13.90 12.49
CA ALA A 244 5.65 13.75 11.95
C ALA A 244 4.70 14.81 12.53
N PHE A 245 3.93 15.47 11.66
CA PHE A 245 2.94 16.47 12.05
C PHE A 245 1.52 16.01 11.78
N ASN A 246 0.67 16.04 12.81
CA ASN A 246 -0.77 15.91 12.60
C ASN A 246 -1.30 17.21 11.98
N MET A 247 -1.69 17.14 10.72
CA MET A 247 -2.29 18.24 9.96
C MET A 247 -3.75 17.93 9.65
N SER A 248 -4.42 17.11 10.46
CA SER A 248 -5.87 16.93 10.36
C SER A 248 -6.58 18.27 10.53
N ASP A 249 -7.61 18.51 9.70
CA ASP A 249 -8.47 19.67 9.82
C ASP A 249 -9.23 19.61 11.17
N PRO A 250 -9.04 20.58 12.08
CA PRO A 250 -9.63 20.55 13.41
C PRO A 250 -11.15 20.75 13.40
N GLU A 251 -11.72 21.28 12.31
CA GLU A 251 -13.17 21.41 12.16
C GLU A 251 -13.84 20.09 11.74
N PHE A 252 -13.03 19.10 11.35
CA PHE A 252 -13.52 17.82 10.90
C PHE A 252 -13.75 16.86 12.08
N VAL A 253 -14.97 16.34 12.19
CA VAL A 253 -15.28 15.28 13.15
C VAL A 253 -14.63 14.00 12.68
N ILE A 254 -13.65 13.52 13.44
CA ILE A 254 -13.01 12.24 13.15
C ILE A 254 -14.05 11.13 13.38
N PRO A 255 -14.28 10.25 12.37
CA PRO A 255 -15.31 9.22 12.49
C PRO A 255 -15.11 8.32 13.69
N GLU A 256 -16.19 7.85 14.31
CA GLU A 256 -16.16 7.03 15.53
C GLU A 256 -15.32 5.76 15.38
N TYR A 257 -15.31 5.12 14.20
CA TYR A 257 -14.47 3.94 13.92
C TYR A 257 -12.97 4.22 14.03
N MET A 258 -12.54 5.49 14.02
CA MET A 258 -11.15 5.89 14.17
C MET A 258 -10.71 6.00 15.63
N ASP A 259 -11.64 6.03 16.59
CA ASP A 259 -11.28 6.15 18.01
C ASP A 259 -10.54 4.90 18.51
N GLU A 260 -10.84 3.73 17.95
CA GLU A 260 -10.06 2.50 18.21
C GLU A 260 -8.60 2.60 17.72
N PHE A 261 -8.37 3.29 16.59
CA PHE A 261 -7.03 3.49 16.03
C PHE A 261 -6.20 4.52 16.79
N ARG A 262 -6.85 5.58 17.31
CA ARG A 262 -6.20 6.61 18.13
C ARG A 262 -5.68 6.09 19.46
N HIS A 263 -6.45 5.20 20.11
CA HIS A 263 -6.04 4.62 21.39
C HIS A 263 -4.85 3.67 21.24
N LYS A 264 -4.72 2.97 20.11
CA LYS A 264 -3.55 2.12 19.84
C LYS A 264 -2.28 2.93 19.53
N SER A 265 -2.42 4.13 18.97
CA SER A 265 -1.28 4.97 18.59
C SER A 265 -0.76 5.85 19.75
N THR A 266 -1.59 6.18 20.74
CA THR A 266 -1.17 6.91 21.97
C THR A 266 -0.43 6.02 22.98
N VAL A 267 -0.60 4.69 22.95
CA VAL A 267 0.15 3.76 23.81
C VAL A 267 1.63 3.62 23.37
N ARG A 268 2.01 4.11 22.18
CA ARG A 268 3.41 4.09 21.70
C ARG A 268 4.36 5.03 22.47
N GLU A 269 3.87 5.91 23.34
CA GLU A 269 4.71 6.87 24.10
C GLU A 269 5.45 6.25 25.31
N ASP A 270 5.14 5.02 25.72
CA ASP A 270 5.75 4.38 26.90
C ASP A 270 6.98 3.50 26.61
N GLY A 271 7.42 3.44 25.35
CA GLY A 271 8.65 2.75 24.96
C GLY A 271 8.57 1.22 25.02
N THR A 272 7.37 0.64 25.13
CA THR A 272 7.20 -0.80 24.93
C THR A 272 6.90 -1.12 23.46
N GLU A 273 7.63 -2.09 22.90
CA GLU A 273 7.38 -2.62 21.56
C GLU A 273 5.92 -3.07 21.46
N ALA A 274 5.17 -2.41 20.58
CA ALA A 274 3.86 -2.91 20.20
C ALA A 274 4.07 -4.27 19.52
N ASN A 275 3.37 -5.30 19.99
CA ASN A 275 3.19 -6.52 19.22
C ASN A 275 2.67 -6.11 17.83
N GLU A 276 3.52 -6.23 16.81
CA GLU A 276 3.19 -6.01 15.39
C GLU A 276 2.05 -6.94 14.92
N ASP A 277 1.76 -7.99 15.70
CA ASP A 277 0.71 -8.98 15.45
C ASP A 277 -0.73 -8.42 15.48
N ALA A 278 -0.93 -7.15 15.84
CA ALA A 278 -2.26 -6.52 15.93
C ALA A 278 -2.63 -5.60 14.75
N GLU A 279 -1.73 -5.36 13.78
CA GLU A 279 -2.14 -4.92 12.43
C GLU A 279 -2.74 -6.11 11.71
N SER A 280 -3.95 -6.49 12.15
CA SER A 280 -4.74 -7.58 11.59
C SER A 280 -4.89 -7.40 10.07
N ILE A 281 -5.03 -8.53 9.37
CA ILE A 281 -5.33 -8.79 7.94
C ILE A 281 -6.37 -7.84 7.29
N ASN A 282 -7.03 -6.99 8.08
CA ASN A 282 -8.04 -6.01 7.67
C ASN A 282 -7.48 -4.64 7.25
N THR A 283 -6.18 -4.39 7.38
CA THR A 283 -5.56 -3.12 6.96
C THR A 283 -4.89 -3.28 5.61
N VAL A 284 -5.08 -2.31 4.72
CA VAL A 284 -4.34 -2.21 3.45
C VAL A 284 -3.66 -0.86 3.32
N ILE A 285 -2.47 -0.88 2.73
CA ILE A 285 -1.59 0.27 2.62
C ILE A 285 -1.29 0.55 1.15
N GLY A 286 -1.67 1.74 0.71
CA GLY A 286 -1.32 2.28 -0.61
C GLY A 286 -0.16 3.27 -0.48
N VAL A 287 0.76 3.25 -1.45
CA VAL A 287 1.82 4.26 -1.57
C VAL A 287 1.80 4.83 -2.97
N VAL A 288 1.62 6.15 -3.07
CA VAL A 288 1.56 6.88 -4.34
C VAL A 288 2.63 7.96 -4.35
N GLY A 289 3.43 8.04 -5.42
CA GLY A 289 4.43 9.11 -5.62
C GLY A 289 3.83 10.32 -6.35
N ASN A 290 4.30 11.52 -6.00
CA ASN A 290 3.94 12.77 -6.67
C ASN A 290 4.86 13.15 -7.83
#